data_AF-A0ABD5W518-F1
#
_entry.id   AF-A0ABD5W518-F1
#
_cell.length_a   1.000
_cell.length_b   1.000
_cell.length_c   1.000
_cell.angle_alpha   90.00
_cell.angle_beta   90.00
_cell.angle_gamma   90.00
#
_symmetry.space_group_name_H-M   'P 1'
#
loop_
_entity.id
_entity.type
_entity.pdbx_description
1 polymer ?
#
loop_
_entity_poly.entity_id
_entity_poly.type
_entity_poly.pdbx_seq_one_letter_code
_entity_poly.pdbx_strand_id
1 'polypeptide(L)'
;MTVEDIEWLADEAEESGADVVEVTTNGTATDEAQQRAADHDISVTEPREYQSGKEGERQQRPQDRGHQQQRQQPRQSGQQPPRRSRRAETDQQPSRQQPDTRSGQMTGEGSSSSSSGLSDMLFSNSRPVGGFLYGLLGFVLSFVFTTIYFFYRLDEITDGNIDGVFPDGSLPQAFAWPFYNANRVDITVEAGGRSVDNINYIANSDQLNGLVFSAIIALMLVLSGYSVASRATESLTGREAASAGTSIVSGYLPLLVAGTFLFSTDFQGASGGPEFGLSLVLWGVIYAFVFGGIGGYLAGAR
;
A
#
# COMPACT_ATOMS: atom_id res chain seq x y z
N MET A 1 13.96 32.29 -1.03
CA MET A 1 13.84 33.05 0.23
C MET A 1 14.13 34.52 -0.06
N THR A 2 13.35 35.41 0.51
CA THR A 2 13.38 36.86 0.31
C THR A 2 13.96 37.59 1.53
N VAL A 3 14.15 38.90 1.41
CA VAL A 3 14.58 39.76 2.54
C VAL A 3 13.47 39.86 3.60
N GLU A 4 12.20 39.92 3.20
CA GLU A 4 11.05 39.98 4.11
C GLU A 4 10.96 38.71 4.97
N ASP A 5 11.24 37.53 4.41
CA ASP A 5 11.30 36.27 5.16
C ASP A 5 12.39 36.29 6.24
N ILE A 6 13.53 36.95 5.98
CA ILE A 6 14.67 37.05 6.91
C ILE A 6 14.38 38.06 8.02
N GLU A 7 13.76 39.20 7.72
CA GLU A 7 13.42 40.20 8.74
C GLU A 7 12.35 39.66 9.70
N TRP A 8 11.35 38.94 9.20
CA TRP A 8 10.37 38.27 10.07
C TRP A 8 11.00 37.21 11.00
N LEU A 9 11.95 36.42 10.49
CA LEU A 9 12.68 35.43 11.31
C LEU A 9 13.61 36.06 12.34
N ALA A 10 14.18 37.24 12.06
CA ALA A 10 15.02 37.98 13.01
C ALA A 10 14.19 38.54 14.18
N ASP A 11 13.02 39.12 13.91
CA ASP A 11 12.11 39.63 14.94
C ASP A 11 11.62 38.49 15.87
N GLU A 12 11.24 37.34 15.31
CA GLU A 12 10.82 36.15 16.09
C GLU A 12 11.98 35.56 16.93
N ALA A 13 13.22 35.62 16.42
CA ALA A 13 14.41 35.18 17.15
C ALA A 13 14.74 36.10 18.35
N GLU A 14 14.58 37.42 18.19
CA GLU A 14 14.76 38.39 19.28
C GLU A 14 13.65 38.23 20.35
N GLU A 15 12.39 38.06 19.95
CA GLU A 15 11.28 37.85 20.90
C GLU A 15 11.40 36.51 21.67
N SER A 16 11.89 35.46 21.01
CA SER A 16 12.12 34.15 21.64
C SER A 16 13.43 34.04 22.43
N GLY A 17 14.35 35.00 22.28
CA GLY A 17 15.67 34.99 22.92
C GLY A 17 16.60 33.89 22.41
N ALA A 18 16.52 33.56 21.11
CA ALA A 18 17.35 32.55 20.48
C ALA A 18 18.71 33.11 20.05
N ASP A 19 19.81 32.53 20.56
CA ASP A 19 21.18 32.99 20.23
C ASP A 19 21.63 32.62 18.80
N VAL A 20 21.03 31.62 18.16
CA VAL A 20 21.38 31.12 16.81
C VAL A 20 20.14 30.59 16.11
N VAL A 21 19.94 30.96 14.84
CA VAL A 21 18.86 30.44 13.98
C VAL A 21 19.46 29.75 12.76
N GLU A 22 19.18 28.45 12.60
CA GLU A 22 19.50 27.70 11.38
C GLU A 22 18.24 27.57 10.50
N VAL A 23 18.31 28.06 9.27
CA VAL A 23 17.18 28.02 8.32
C VAL A 23 17.55 27.14 7.13
N THR A 24 16.74 26.11 6.86
CA THR A 24 16.85 25.31 5.63
C THR A 24 15.76 25.75 4.67
N THR A 25 16.15 26.22 3.48
CA THR A 25 15.21 26.67 2.44
C THR A 25 14.86 25.53 1.48
N ASN A 26 13.70 25.60 0.82
CA ASN A 26 13.34 24.67 -0.27
C ASN A 26 13.72 25.22 -1.68
N GLY A 27 14.70 26.13 -1.74
CA GLY A 27 15.15 26.78 -2.96
C GLY A 27 16.21 27.85 -2.65
N THR A 28 16.81 28.45 -3.68
CA THR A 28 17.85 29.47 -3.52
C THR A 28 17.36 30.69 -2.73
N ALA A 29 18.22 31.20 -1.87
CA ALA A 29 18.08 32.55 -1.32
C ALA A 29 18.56 33.58 -2.37
N THR A 30 18.01 34.79 -2.35
CA THR A 30 18.63 35.88 -3.13
C THR A 30 19.92 36.32 -2.46
N ASP A 31 20.89 36.84 -3.23
CA ASP A 31 22.15 37.38 -2.68
C ASP A 31 21.88 38.42 -1.57
N GLU A 32 20.84 39.25 -1.75
CA GLU A 32 20.38 40.23 -0.76
C GLU A 32 19.84 39.57 0.52
N ALA A 33 19.12 38.46 0.42
CA ALA A 33 18.63 37.71 1.58
C ALA A 33 19.76 36.99 2.32
N GLN A 34 20.74 36.41 1.60
CA GLN A 34 21.94 35.83 2.22
C GLN A 34 22.76 36.89 2.95
N GLN A 35 22.94 38.08 2.36
CA GLN A 35 23.63 39.19 3.01
C GLN A 35 22.86 39.67 4.26
N ARG A 36 21.54 39.83 4.18
CA ARG A 36 20.70 40.23 5.32
C ARG A 36 20.73 39.21 6.45
N ALA A 37 20.77 37.90 6.13
CA ALA A 37 20.86 36.83 7.12
C ALA A 37 22.16 36.91 7.93
N ALA A 38 23.28 37.20 7.26
CA ALA A 38 24.58 37.35 7.91
C ALA A 38 24.65 38.56 8.86
N ASP A 39 23.89 39.64 8.60
CA ASP A 39 23.78 40.79 9.52
C ASP A 39 23.09 40.43 10.85
N HIS A 40 22.30 39.35 10.88
CA HIS A 40 21.51 38.87 12.02
C HIS A 40 22.01 37.54 12.61
N ASP A 41 23.21 37.09 12.23
CA ASP A 41 23.81 35.78 12.63
C ASP A 41 22.93 34.55 12.30
N ILE A 42 22.09 34.66 11.27
CA ILE A 42 21.19 33.59 10.79
C ILE A 42 21.94 32.72 9.77
N SER A 43 22.10 31.44 10.07
CA SER A 43 22.75 30.47 9.19
C SER A 43 21.74 29.89 8.19
N VAL A 44 21.69 30.49 6.98
CA VAL A 44 20.90 29.97 5.86
C VAL A 44 21.66 28.82 5.20
N THR A 45 21.18 27.60 5.40
CA THR A 45 21.69 26.41 4.71
C THR A 45 20.84 26.16 3.47
N GLU A 46 21.38 26.51 2.30
CA GLU A 46 20.75 26.12 1.04
C GLU A 46 20.74 24.59 0.92
N PRO A 47 19.63 23.99 0.44
CA PRO A 47 19.54 22.56 0.25
C PRO A 47 20.58 22.19 -0.80
N ARG A 48 21.56 21.36 -0.43
CA ARG A 48 22.69 21.02 -1.32
C ARG A 48 22.16 20.61 -2.68
N GLU A 49 22.36 21.49 -3.66
CA GLU A 49 22.00 21.22 -5.04
C GLU A 49 22.62 19.87 -5.42
N TYR A 50 21.78 18.93 -5.86
CA TYR A 50 22.24 17.62 -6.31
C TYR A 50 23.02 17.82 -7.60
N GLN A 51 24.31 18.19 -7.47
CA GLN A 51 25.27 18.23 -8.56
C GLN A 51 25.40 16.81 -9.14
N SER A 52 24.56 16.56 -10.15
CA SER A 52 24.57 15.35 -10.96
C SER A 52 25.93 15.25 -11.65
N GLY A 53 26.81 14.45 -11.05
CA GLY A 53 28.25 14.51 -11.30
C GLY A 53 28.62 14.27 -12.76
N LYS A 54 28.99 15.36 -13.43
CA LYS A 54 29.77 15.34 -14.67
C LYS A 54 30.98 16.27 -14.54
N GLU A 55 31.98 15.84 -13.77
CA GLU A 55 33.37 16.08 -14.15
C GLU A 55 34.31 15.12 -13.43
N GLY A 56 35.16 14.45 -14.21
CA GLY A 56 36.14 13.50 -13.71
C GLY A 56 37.51 14.15 -13.69
N GLU A 57 37.90 14.76 -12.57
CA GLU A 57 39.27 15.22 -12.37
C GLU A 57 40.06 14.33 -11.41
N ARG A 58 41.27 14.00 -11.84
CA ARG A 58 42.22 13.18 -11.08
C ARG A 58 42.92 14.04 -10.04
N GLN A 59 42.53 13.92 -8.76
CA GLN A 59 43.40 14.38 -7.67
C GLN A 59 44.00 13.20 -6.90
N GLN A 60 45.33 13.18 -6.90
CA GLN A 60 46.16 12.17 -6.26
C GLN A 60 46.08 12.34 -4.74
N ARG A 61 45.67 11.30 -4.00
CA ARG A 61 45.88 11.26 -2.55
C ARG A 61 47.23 10.61 -2.22
N PRO A 62 48.07 11.24 -1.37
CA PRO A 62 49.24 10.59 -0.80
C PRO A 62 48.86 9.36 0.03
N GLN A 63 49.80 8.42 0.14
CA GLN A 63 49.75 7.36 1.14
C GLN A 63 49.88 7.97 2.55
N ASP A 64 49.04 7.55 3.48
CA ASP A 64 49.39 7.61 4.90
C ASP A 64 48.95 6.35 5.65
N ARG A 65 49.52 6.13 6.83
CA ARG A 65 50.05 4.83 7.24
C ARG A 65 49.71 4.51 8.70
N GLY A 66 48.98 3.41 8.92
CA GLY A 66 48.64 2.91 10.27
C GLY A 66 47.33 3.51 10.80
N HIS A 67 46.53 2.80 11.58
CA HIS A 67 46.93 1.88 12.64
C HIS A 67 46.06 0.63 12.74
N GLN A 68 46.66 -0.45 13.25
CA GLN A 68 45.94 -1.62 13.74
C GLN A 68 45.15 -1.25 14.99
N GLN A 69 43.84 -1.53 15.01
CA GLN A 69 43.15 -1.89 16.26
C GLN A 69 42.36 -3.17 16.04
N GLN A 70 42.95 -4.28 16.50
CA GLN A 70 42.22 -5.53 16.71
C GLN A 70 41.19 -5.29 17.82
N ARG A 71 39.89 -5.30 17.51
CA ARG A 71 38.84 -5.51 18.51
C ARG A 71 38.27 -6.91 18.40
N GLN A 72 38.32 -7.59 19.53
CA GLN A 72 38.11 -9.01 19.69
C GLN A 72 36.62 -9.36 19.54
N GLN A 73 36.31 -10.40 18.77
CA GLN A 73 34.97 -11.01 18.78
C GLN A 73 34.89 -12.06 19.90
N PRO A 74 33.95 -11.96 20.84
CA PRO A 74 33.65 -13.07 21.75
C PRO A 74 32.91 -14.17 20.98
N ARG A 75 33.51 -15.36 20.91
CA ARG A 75 32.79 -16.58 20.56
C ARG A 75 31.75 -16.86 21.65
N GLN A 76 30.45 -16.82 21.34
CA GLN A 76 29.46 -17.50 22.16
C GLN A 76 29.12 -18.86 21.57
N SER A 77 29.51 -19.87 22.33
CA SER A 77 29.35 -21.28 22.04
C SER A 77 28.00 -21.80 22.54
N GLY A 78 27.24 -22.42 21.64
CA GLY A 78 26.37 -23.57 21.92
C GLY A 78 25.07 -23.31 22.68
N GLN A 79 23.96 -23.74 22.06
CA GLN A 79 23.15 -24.85 22.59
C GLN A 79 22.12 -25.31 21.54
N GLN A 80 22.32 -26.52 21.01
CA GLN A 80 21.22 -27.33 20.45
C GLN A 80 20.62 -28.17 21.57
N PRO A 81 19.29 -28.32 21.60
CA PRO A 81 18.71 -29.64 21.84
C PRO A 81 17.47 -29.87 20.91
N PRO A 82 16.78 -31.02 20.97
CA PRO A 82 17.23 -32.18 20.20
C PRO A 82 16.16 -32.71 19.22
N ARG A 83 16.63 -33.43 18.18
CA ARG A 83 15.77 -34.28 17.35
C ARG A 83 15.08 -35.35 18.21
N ARG A 84 13.75 -35.40 18.22
CA ARG A 84 13.00 -36.59 18.66
C ARG A 84 12.60 -37.44 17.46
N SER A 85 13.33 -38.53 17.28
CA SER A 85 13.01 -39.61 16.34
C SER A 85 12.21 -40.73 17.01
N ARG A 86 11.47 -41.50 16.20
CA ARG A 86 10.85 -42.81 16.50
C ARG A 86 9.70 -42.84 17.51
N ARG A 87 8.52 -43.20 16.99
CA ARG A 87 7.86 -44.43 17.45
C ARG A 87 7.48 -45.26 16.21
N ALA A 88 7.86 -46.53 16.21
CA ALA A 88 7.50 -47.53 15.21
C ALA A 88 6.75 -48.68 15.91
N GLU A 89 6.02 -49.48 15.13
CA GLU A 89 5.33 -50.73 15.54
C GLU A 89 4.22 -50.47 16.60
N THR A 90 3.12 -51.23 16.79
CA THR A 90 2.73 -52.65 16.62
C THR A 90 1.16 -52.63 16.57
N ASP A 91 0.37 -53.47 15.89
CA ASP A 91 0.62 -54.75 15.20
C ASP A 91 -0.42 -55.17 14.11
N GLN A 92 -0.19 -56.36 13.55
CA GLN A 92 -1.00 -57.32 12.76
C GLN A 92 -2.51 -57.49 13.09
N GLN A 93 -3.33 -57.85 12.08
CA GLN A 93 -4.03 -59.16 11.96
C GLN A 93 -4.80 -59.34 10.60
N PRO A 94 -5.23 -60.57 10.19
CA PRO A 94 -5.19 -60.95 8.77
C PRO A 94 -6.51 -61.37 8.08
N SER A 95 -6.44 -61.39 6.75
CA SER A 95 -7.03 -62.35 5.79
C SER A 95 -8.37 -63.06 6.10
N ARG A 96 -9.39 -62.68 5.32
CA ARG A 96 -10.36 -63.60 4.67
C ARG A 96 -10.43 -63.15 3.19
N GLN A 97 -9.97 -63.91 2.20
CA GLN A 97 -10.68 -65.04 1.57
C GLN A 97 -12.20 -64.79 1.42
N GLN A 98 -12.87 -64.92 0.27
CA GLN A 98 -12.53 -65.11 -1.14
C GLN A 98 -13.89 -64.95 -1.90
N PRO A 99 -14.03 -65.37 -3.17
CA PRO A 99 -14.35 -64.52 -4.31
C PRO A 99 -15.85 -64.34 -4.61
N ASP A 100 -16.21 -63.49 -5.58
CA ASP A 100 -16.80 -64.01 -6.82
C ASP A 100 -16.99 -62.99 -7.96
N THR A 101 -16.83 -63.54 -9.16
CA THR A 101 -17.04 -62.98 -10.50
C THR A 101 -18.27 -62.07 -10.68
N ARG A 102 -18.05 -60.91 -11.33
CA ARG A 102 -18.88 -60.55 -12.50
C ARG A 102 -18.12 -59.71 -13.53
N SER A 103 -17.96 -60.29 -14.72
CA SER A 103 -17.47 -59.62 -15.92
C SER A 103 -18.47 -58.56 -16.41
N GLY A 104 -17.99 -57.32 -16.61
CA GLY A 104 -18.77 -56.23 -17.19
C GLY A 104 -17.86 -55.12 -17.74
N GLN A 105 -17.85 -54.97 -19.07
CA GLN A 105 -17.37 -53.83 -19.87
C GLN A 105 -16.31 -52.90 -19.28
N MET A 106 -15.07 -53.05 -19.77
CA MET A 106 -14.12 -51.93 -19.80
C MET A 106 -14.40 -51.05 -21.03
N THR A 107 -15.22 -50.01 -20.85
CA THR A 107 -15.10 -48.80 -21.66
C THR A 107 -14.08 -47.89 -21.00
N GLY A 108 -12.94 -47.69 -21.66
CA GLY A 108 -11.85 -46.88 -21.13
C GLY A 108 -12.17 -45.38 -21.25
N GLU A 109 -12.69 -44.78 -20.17
CA GLU A 109 -12.67 -43.33 -19.99
C GLU A 109 -11.63 -42.98 -18.94
N GLY A 110 -10.61 -42.23 -19.36
CA GLY A 110 -9.51 -41.80 -18.50
C GLY A 110 -9.97 -40.78 -17.48
N SER A 111 -9.95 -41.15 -16.21
CA SER A 111 -10.28 -40.28 -15.09
C SER A 111 -9.15 -39.28 -14.79
N SER A 112 -9.24 -38.09 -15.36
CA SER A 112 -8.43 -36.92 -15.02
C SER A 112 -9.32 -35.73 -14.60
N SER A 113 -9.97 -35.85 -13.45
CA SER A 113 -10.92 -34.85 -12.94
C SER A 113 -10.88 -34.73 -11.40
N SER A 114 -9.93 -33.94 -10.90
CA SER A 114 -9.87 -33.57 -9.46
C SER A 114 -9.44 -32.12 -9.19
N SER A 115 -9.23 -31.31 -10.23
CA SER A 115 -8.98 -29.85 -10.13
C SER A 115 -10.02 -28.99 -10.87
N SER A 116 -10.69 -29.53 -11.89
CA SER A 116 -11.64 -28.79 -12.76
C SER A 116 -12.97 -28.45 -12.09
N GLY A 117 -13.47 -29.29 -11.17
CA GLY A 117 -14.80 -29.12 -10.57
C GLY A 117 -14.98 -27.85 -9.72
N LEU A 118 -13.92 -27.34 -9.07
CA LEU A 118 -13.97 -26.06 -8.35
C LEU A 118 -14.03 -24.87 -9.32
N SER A 119 -13.32 -24.95 -10.45
CA SER A 119 -13.35 -23.92 -11.48
C SER A 119 -14.73 -23.85 -12.15
N ASP A 120 -15.29 -24.99 -12.56
CA ASP A 120 -16.63 -25.03 -13.17
C ASP A 120 -17.70 -24.54 -12.19
N MET A 121 -17.68 -24.96 -10.91
CA MET A 121 -18.66 -24.49 -9.93
C MET A 121 -18.54 -23.00 -9.58
N LEU A 122 -17.35 -22.41 -9.63
CA LEU A 122 -17.16 -20.98 -9.33
C LEU A 122 -17.56 -20.05 -10.49
N PHE A 123 -17.60 -20.55 -11.73
CA PHE A 123 -17.79 -19.70 -12.92
C PHE A 123 -18.98 -20.11 -13.83
N SER A 124 -19.62 -21.26 -13.63
CA SER A 124 -20.67 -21.76 -14.54
C SER A 124 -22.03 -21.06 -14.45
N ASN A 125 -22.41 -20.43 -13.33
CA ASN A 125 -23.78 -19.88 -13.15
C ASN A 125 -23.84 -18.40 -12.76
N SER A 126 -22.73 -17.80 -12.36
CA SER A 126 -22.59 -16.36 -12.15
C SER A 126 -22.28 -15.67 -13.47
N ARG A 127 -23.26 -14.97 -14.07
CA ARG A 127 -23.04 -14.11 -15.25
C ARG A 127 -21.86 -13.15 -14.95
N PRO A 128 -20.68 -13.29 -15.59
CA PRO A 128 -19.46 -12.59 -15.15
C PRO A 128 -19.58 -11.07 -15.16
N VAL A 129 -20.44 -10.56 -16.05
CA VAL A 129 -20.82 -9.15 -16.19
C VAL A 129 -21.32 -8.52 -14.88
N GLY A 130 -22.00 -9.30 -14.02
CA GLY A 130 -22.50 -8.81 -12.74
C GLY A 130 -21.38 -8.49 -11.76
N GLY A 131 -20.51 -9.47 -11.51
CA GLY A 131 -19.35 -9.31 -10.62
C GLY A 131 -18.44 -8.17 -11.04
N PHE A 132 -18.12 -8.11 -12.33
CA PHE A 132 -17.33 -7.02 -12.91
C PHE A 132 -17.97 -5.64 -12.63
N LEU A 133 -19.21 -5.42 -13.07
CA LEU A 133 -19.87 -4.11 -12.94
C LEU A 133 -19.98 -3.64 -11.48
N TYR A 134 -20.37 -4.54 -10.57
CA TYR A 134 -20.44 -4.21 -9.15
C TYR A 134 -19.05 -4.06 -8.50
N GLY A 135 -18.00 -4.68 -9.06
CA GLY A 135 -16.61 -4.40 -8.71
C GLY A 135 -16.15 -3.00 -9.09
N LEU A 136 -16.51 -2.50 -10.29
CA LEU A 136 -16.25 -1.10 -10.66
C LEU A 136 -17.02 -0.13 -9.76
N LEU A 137 -18.30 -0.39 -9.50
CA LEU A 137 -19.09 0.44 -8.60
C LEU A 137 -18.51 0.44 -7.18
N GLY A 138 -18.10 -0.72 -6.67
CA GLY A 138 -17.42 -0.85 -5.37
C GLY A 138 -16.10 -0.08 -5.32
N PHE A 139 -15.31 -0.11 -6.38
CA PHE A 139 -14.10 0.71 -6.50
C PHE A 139 -14.42 2.21 -6.46
N VAL A 140 -15.32 2.69 -7.33
CA VAL A 140 -15.67 4.12 -7.43
C VAL A 140 -16.29 4.64 -6.14
N LEU A 141 -17.19 3.87 -5.50
CA LEU A 141 -17.78 4.25 -4.21
C LEU A 141 -16.71 4.27 -3.11
N SER A 142 -15.85 3.25 -3.02
CA SER A 142 -14.76 3.25 -2.04
C SER A 142 -13.84 4.46 -2.22
N PHE A 143 -13.42 4.72 -3.46
CA PHE A 143 -12.60 5.88 -3.82
C PHE A 143 -13.26 7.20 -3.39
N VAL A 144 -14.49 7.46 -3.86
CA VAL A 144 -15.20 8.72 -3.59
C VAL A 144 -15.45 8.93 -2.10
N PHE A 145 -15.96 7.93 -1.38
CA PHE A 145 -16.25 8.08 0.05
C PHE A 145 -14.96 8.21 0.90
N THR A 146 -13.90 7.46 0.58
CA THR A 146 -12.61 7.58 1.27
C THR A 146 -11.97 8.95 1.03
N THR A 147 -11.99 9.46 -0.21
CA THR A 147 -11.47 10.80 -0.53
C THR A 147 -12.30 11.89 0.14
N ILE A 148 -13.63 11.90 0.03
CA ILE A 148 -14.49 12.90 0.70
C ILE A 148 -14.27 12.91 2.21
N TYR A 149 -14.21 11.73 2.85
CA TYR A 149 -13.98 11.65 4.29
C TYR A 149 -12.58 12.13 4.69
N PHE A 150 -11.55 11.89 3.86
CA PHE A 150 -10.21 12.41 4.10
C PHE A 150 -10.17 13.94 4.07
N PHE A 151 -10.76 14.57 3.05
CA PHE A 151 -10.80 16.04 2.96
C PHE A 151 -11.66 16.68 4.04
N TYR A 152 -12.79 16.07 4.40
CA TYR A 152 -13.58 16.49 5.56
C TYR A 152 -12.76 16.47 6.87
N ARG A 153 -11.95 15.42 7.08
CA ARG A 153 -11.07 15.34 8.25
C ARG A 153 -9.89 16.30 8.18
N LEU A 154 -9.31 16.56 7.01
CA LEU A 154 -8.27 17.58 6.87
C LEU A 154 -8.82 18.96 7.20
N ASP A 155 -9.95 19.35 6.61
CA ASP A 155 -10.64 20.63 6.87
C ASP A 155 -10.89 20.86 8.37
N GLU A 156 -11.36 19.83 9.09
CA GLU A 156 -11.56 19.82 10.55
C GLU A 156 -10.24 19.94 11.35
N ILE A 157 -9.13 19.38 10.85
CA ILE A 157 -7.81 19.40 11.51
C ILE A 157 -7.05 20.71 11.24
N THR A 158 -7.22 21.30 10.06
CA THR A 158 -6.49 22.51 9.62
C THR A 158 -7.29 23.81 9.79
N ASP A 159 -8.48 23.75 10.40
CA ASP A 159 -9.44 24.87 10.52
C ASP A 159 -9.67 25.56 9.15
N GLY A 160 -9.87 24.75 8.11
CA GLY A 160 -10.02 25.19 6.71
C GLY A 160 -8.73 25.52 5.95
N ASN A 161 -7.56 25.61 6.60
CA ASN A 161 -6.29 25.94 5.95
C ASN A 161 -5.60 24.72 5.29
N ILE A 162 -6.24 24.15 4.26
CA ILE A 162 -5.73 22.95 3.56
C ILE A 162 -4.50 23.22 2.67
N ASP A 163 -4.21 24.48 2.33
CA ASP A 163 -3.09 24.86 1.45
C ASP A 163 -1.73 24.54 2.09
N GLY A 164 -1.63 24.56 3.43
CA GLY A 164 -0.45 24.12 4.17
C GLY A 164 -0.17 22.60 4.09
N VAL A 165 -1.14 21.80 3.63
CA VAL A 165 -1.00 20.35 3.41
C VAL A 165 -0.70 20.03 1.94
N PHE A 166 -1.16 20.87 1.02
CA PHE A 166 -0.97 20.71 -0.43
C PHE A 166 -0.43 22.01 -1.06
N PRO A 167 0.82 22.40 -0.77
CA PRO A 167 1.46 23.49 -1.48
C PRO A 167 1.47 23.24 -3.00
N ASP A 168 1.50 24.33 -3.75
CA ASP A 168 1.74 24.38 -5.21
C ASP A 168 0.60 23.89 -6.13
N GLY A 169 -0.59 23.57 -5.60
CA GLY A 169 -1.77 23.27 -6.43
C GLY A 169 -1.68 21.94 -7.21
N SER A 170 -0.81 21.02 -6.75
CA SER A 170 -0.65 19.63 -7.23
C SER A 170 -1.86 18.71 -6.96
N LEU A 171 -2.97 19.31 -6.51
CA LEU A 171 -4.22 18.71 -6.06
C LEU A 171 -4.76 17.56 -6.95
N PRO A 172 -4.88 17.66 -8.30
CA PRO A 172 -5.63 16.69 -9.10
C PRO A 172 -5.18 15.23 -8.96
N GLN A 173 -3.88 14.96 -8.94
CA GLN A 173 -3.33 13.60 -8.77
C GLN A 173 -3.26 13.20 -7.29
N ALA A 174 -2.95 14.14 -6.40
CA ALA A 174 -2.81 13.88 -4.96
C ALA A 174 -4.14 13.44 -4.29
N PHE A 175 -5.31 13.82 -4.83
CA PHE A 175 -6.63 13.41 -4.32
C PHE A 175 -6.82 11.88 -4.17
N ALA A 176 -6.11 11.08 -4.97
CA ALA A 176 -6.22 9.62 -4.94
C ALA A 176 -5.32 8.97 -3.87
N TRP A 177 -4.26 9.63 -3.45
CA TRP A 177 -3.24 9.06 -2.56
C TRP A 177 -3.79 8.63 -1.19
N PRO A 178 -4.72 9.36 -0.54
CA PRO A 178 -5.39 8.89 0.68
C PRO A 178 -6.14 7.56 0.50
N PHE A 179 -6.71 7.31 -0.68
CA PHE A 179 -7.38 6.04 -0.96
C PHE A 179 -6.40 4.88 -1.07
N TYR A 180 -5.20 5.07 -1.63
CA TYR A 180 -4.15 4.04 -1.64
C TYR A 180 -3.61 3.77 -0.23
N ASN A 181 -3.34 4.83 0.53
CA ASN A 181 -2.92 4.74 1.93
C ASN A 181 -3.94 3.96 2.79
N ALA A 182 -5.23 4.20 2.57
CA ALA A 182 -6.34 3.49 3.23
C ALA A 182 -6.39 1.98 2.88
N ASN A 183 -5.89 1.60 1.69
CA ASN A 183 -5.70 0.21 1.24
C ASN A 183 -4.34 -0.39 1.65
N ARG A 184 -3.57 0.26 2.54
CA ARG A 184 -2.23 -0.16 2.97
C ARG A 184 -1.20 -0.19 1.85
N VAL A 185 -1.31 0.75 0.91
CA VAL A 185 -0.33 1.01 -0.15
C VAL A 185 0.25 2.39 0.08
N ASP A 186 1.56 2.47 0.29
CA ASP A 186 2.25 3.75 0.51
C ASP A 186 2.47 4.49 -0.82
N ILE A 187 2.66 5.80 -0.75
CA ILE A 187 3.04 6.63 -1.90
C ILE A 187 4.55 6.75 -1.93
N THR A 188 5.19 6.15 -2.93
CA THR A 188 6.63 6.25 -3.12
C THR A 188 6.96 7.50 -3.92
N VAL A 189 7.93 8.28 -3.45
CA VAL A 189 8.58 9.35 -4.22
C VAL A 189 9.94 8.85 -4.67
N GLU A 190 10.19 8.87 -5.98
CA GLU A 190 11.46 8.49 -6.57
C GLU A 190 12.16 9.71 -7.19
N ALA A 191 13.48 9.81 -7.02
CA ALA A 191 14.31 10.79 -7.70
C ALA A 191 15.55 10.10 -8.30
N GLY A 192 15.85 10.36 -9.57
CA GLY A 192 16.97 9.71 -10.26
C GLY A 192 16.86 8.17 -10.35
N GLY A 193 15.65 7.62 -10.36
CA GLY A 193 15.40 6.17 -10.41
C GLY A 193 15.67 5.44 -9.08
N ARG A 194 15.52 6.14 -7.95
CA ARG A 194 15.58 5.56 -6.61
C ARG A 194 14.46 6.15 -5.75
N SER A 195 13.77 5.31 -4.98
CA SER A 195 12.93 5.78 -3.88
C SER A 195 13.77 6.64 -2.92
N VAL A 196 13.29 7.85 -2.66
CA VAL A 196 13.87 8.83 -1.73
C VAL A 196 12.95 9.10 -0.53
N ASP A 197 11.64 8.91 -0.69
CA ASP A 197 10.65 9.04 0.39
C ASP A 197 9.47 8.06 0.19
N ASN A 198 8.74 7.77 1.28
CA ASN A 198 7.48 7.02 1.27
C ASN A 198 6.46 7.68 2.20
N ILE A 199 5.37 8.17 1.62
CA ILE A 199 4.38 9.02 2.28
C ILE A 199 3.11 8.20 2.56
N ASN A 200 2.69 8.15 3.83
CA ASN A 200 1.40 7.61 4.22
C ASN A 200 0.64 8.59 5.14
N TYR A 201 -0.18 9.47 4.54
CA TYR A 201 -0.95 10.49 5.25
C TYR A 201 -1.83 9.95 6.39
N ILE A 202 -2.29 8.70 6.28
CA ILE A 202 -3.23 8.10 7.24
C ILE A 202 -2.49 7.38 8.37
N ALA A 203 -1.36 6.74 8.09
CA ALA A 203 -0.56 6.07 9.11
C ALA A 203 0.31 7.06 9.91
N ASN A 204 0.73 8.17 9.29
CA ASN A 204 1.65 9.14 9.89
C ASN A 204 0.93 10.29 10.63
N SER A 205 -0.41 10.25 10.78
CA SER A 205 -1.19 11.27 11.46
C SER A 205 -2.05 10.69 12.58
N ASP A 206 -1.71 11.01 13.82
CA ASP A 206 -2.46 10.59 15.01
C ASP A 206 -3.93 11.06 15.00
N GLN A 207 -4.24 12.10 14.23
CA GLN A 207 -5.57 12.70 14.08
C GLN A 207 -6.44 11.98 13.01
N LEU A 208 -5.84 11.09 12.22
CA LEU A 208 -6.50 10.33 11.15
C LEU A 208 -6.55 8.83 11.50
N ASN A 209 -7.70 8.38 11.98
CA ASN A 209 -7.87 6.98 12.37
C ASN A 209 -7.96 6.06 11.14
N GLY A 210 -6.84 5.43 10.77
CA GLY A 210 -6.74 4.49 9.65
C GLY A 210 -7.70 3.30 9.69
N LEU A 211 -8.22 2.91 10.87
CA LEU A 211 -9.26 1.89 10.97
C LEU A 211 -10.58 2.37 10.33
N VAL A 212 -10.92 3.65 10.46
CA VAL A 212 -12.15 4.23 9.87
C VAL A 212 -12.05 4.25 8.35
N PHE A 213 -10.89 4.66 7.80
CA PHE A 213 -10.65 4.64 6.36
C PHE A 213 -10.73 3.23 5.75
N SER A 214 -10.11 2.23 6.40
CA SER A 214 -10.27 0.82 6.03
C SER A 214 -11.72 0.33 6.18
N ALA A 215 -12.47 0.79 7.18
CA ALA A 215 -13.87 0.41 7.39
C ALA A 215 -14.80 0.98 6.31
N ILE A 216 -14.54 2.18 5.79
CA ILE A 216 -15.28 2.77 4.65
C ILE A 216 -15.13 1.87 3.41
N ILE A 217 -13.90 1.49 3.06
CA ILE A 217 -13.63 0.59 1.92
C ILE A 217 -14.30 -0.77 2.13
N ALA A 218 -14.13 -1.36 3.32
CA ALA A 218 -14.76 -2.62 3.68
C ALA A 218 -16.29 -2.58 3.54
N LEU A 219 -16.94 -1.51 4.00
CA LEU A 219 -18.38 -1.32 3.89
C LEU A 219 -18.85 -1.23 2.44
N MET A 220 -18.16 -0.45 1.59
CA MET A 220 -18.50 -0.33 0.17
C MET A 220 -18.33 -1.66 -0.59
N LEU A 221 -17.31 -2.46 -0.23
CA LEU A 221 -17.11 -3.80 -0.78
C LEU A 221 -18.17 -4.81 -0.30
N VAL A 222 -18.58 -4.76 0.98
CA VAL A 222 -19.72 -5.54 1.51
C VAL A 222 -21.00 -5.20 0.75
N LEU A 223 -21.33 -3.91 0.58
CA LEU A 223 -22.52 -3.47 -0.16
C LEU A 223 -22.47 -3.91 -1.64
N SER A 224 -21.29 -3.92 -2.24
CA SER A 224 -21.10 -4.37 -3.62
C SER A 224 -21.28 -5.88 -3.77
N GLY A 225 -20.66 -6.68 -2.89
CA GLY A 225 -20.84 -8.14 -2.87
C GLY A 225 -22.28 -8.57 -2.57
N TYR A 226 -22.95 -7.88 -1.64
CA TYR A 226 -24.37 -8.04 -1.36
C TYR A 226 -25.23 -7.70 -2.59
N SER A 227 -24.88 -6.64 -3.33
CA SER A 227 -25.57 -6.25 -4.56
C SER A 227 -25.42 -7.27 -5.68
N VAL A 228 -24.27 -7.94 -5.82
CA VAL A 228 -24.10 -9.04 -6.78
C VAL A 228 -25.02 -10.22 -6.42
N ALA A 229 -24.88 -10.73 -5.19
CA ALA A 229 -25.61 -11.93 -4.76
C ALA A 229 -27.13 -11.70 -4.71
N SER A 230 -27.59 -10.51 -4.32
CA SER A 230 -29.02 -10.18 -4.28
C SER A 230 -29.69 -10.04 -5.65
N ARG A 231 -28.92 -10.02 -6.75
CA ARG A 231 -29.40 -10.00 -8.14
C ARG A 231 -29.57 -11.40 -8.75
N ALA A 232 -29.21 -12.47 -8.04
CA ALA A 232 -29.50 -13.83 -8.48
C ALA A 232 -31.01 -14.05 -8.61
N THR A 233 -31.44 -14.68 -9.70
CA THR A 233 -32.85 -15.04 -9.95
C THR A 233 -33.29 -16.28 -9.19
N GLU A 234 -32.34 -17.08 -8.71
CA GLU A 234 -32.53 -18.31 -7.96
C GLU A 234 -32.09 -18.10 -6.51
N SER A 235 -32.67 -18.87 -5.59
CA SER A 235 -32.23 -18.86 -4.18
C SER A 235 -30.85 -19.49 -4.08
N LEU A 236 -29.84 -18.68 -3.74
CA LEU A 236 -28.47 -19.14 -3.53
C LEU A 236 -28.30 -19.59 -2.07
N THR A 237 -27.61 -20.71 -1.87
CA THR A 237 -27.10 -21.04 -0.53
C THR A 237 -26.09 -19.98 -0.09
N GLY A 238 -25.90 -19.79 1.22
CA GLY A 238 -24.93 -18.82 1.74
C GLY A 238 -23.51 -18.98 1.18
N ARG A 239 -23.09 -20.20 0.80
CA ARG A 239 -21.79 -20.45 0.17
C ARG A 239 -21.74 -20.00 -1.29
N GLU A 240 -22.79 -20.25 -2.07
CA GLU A 240 -22.90 -19.78 -3.46
C GLU A 240 -23.02 -18.26 -3.49
N ALA A 241 -23.82 -17.68 -2.60
CA ALA A 241 -23.97 -16.24 -2.44
C ALA A 241 -22.65 -15.57 -2.04
N ALA A 242 -21.87 -16.17 -1.13
CA ALA A 242 -20.50 -15.72 -0.84
C ALA A 242 -19.61 -15.76 -2.08
N SER A 243 -19.64 -16.85 -2.86
CA SER A 243 -18.83 -16.95 -4.09
C SER A 243 -19.22 -15.90 -5.14
N ALA A 244 -20.52 -15.64 -5.31
CA ALA A 244 -21.02 -14.54 -6.14
C ALA A 244 -20.50 -13.19 -5.62
N GLY A 245 -20.50 -12.97 -4.30
CA GLY A 245 -19.92 -11.80 -3.67
C GLY A 245 -18.42 -11.61 -3.96
N THR A 246 -17.61 -12.68 -3.95
CA THR A 246 -16.17 -12.60 -4.28
C THR A 246 -15.89 -12.21 -5.74
N SER A 247 -16.87 -12.34 -6.65
CA SER A 247 -16.67 -11.99 -8.07
C SER A 247 -16.39 -10.50 -8.31
N ILE A 248 -16.64 -9.61 -7.34
CA ILE A 248 -16.31 -8.18 -7.41
C ILE A 248 -14.80 -7.92 -7.57
N VAL A 249 -13.94 -8.86 -7.16
CA VAL A 249 -12.48 -8.79 -7.37
C VAL A 249 -12.14 -8.56 -8.85
N SER A 250 -12.92 -9.13 -9.77
CA SER A 250 -12.71 -8.98 -11.22
C SER A 250 -12.88 -7.56 -11.76
N GLY A 251 -13.71 -6.74 -11.11
CA GLY A 251 -13.88 -5.32 -11.45
C GLY A 251 -13.03 -4.39 -10.59
N TYR A 252 -12.88 -4.70 -9.30
CA TYR A 252 -12.15 -3.87 -8.35
C TYR A 252 -10.64 -3.88 -8.59
N LEU A 253 -10.03 -5.07 -8.76
CA LEU A 253 -8.57 -5.22 -8.83
C LEU A 253 -7.95 -4.57 -10.08
N PRO A 254 -8.51 -4.70 -11.31
CA PRO A 254 -7.95 -4.03 -12.47
C PRO A 254 -8.01 -2.51 -12.37
N LEU A 255 -9.04 -1.94 -11.72
CA LEU A 255 -9.14 -0.50 -11.49
C LEU A 255 -8.14 -0.01 -10.43
N LEU A 256 -7.96 -0.77 -9.34
CA LEU A 256 -6.93 -0.47 -8.33
C LEU A 256 -5.52 -0.50 -8.93
N VAL A 257 -5.23 -1.46 -9.81
CA VAL A 257 -3.95 -1.51 -10.54
C VAL A 257 -3.84 -0.36 -11.55
N ALA A 258 -4.86 -0.13 -12.38
CA ALA A 258 -4.83 0.93 -13.40
C ALA A 258 -4.67 2.33 -12.77
N GLY A 259 -5.26 2.55 -11.60
CA GLY A 259 -5.15 3.80 -10.88
C GLY A 259 -3.73 4.11 -10.36
N THR A 260 -2.87 3.11 -10.10
CA THR A 260 -1.46 3.39 -9.72
C THR A 260 -0.77 4.24 -10.78
N PHE A 261 -0.90 3.86 -12.05
CA PHE A 261 -0.36 4.58 -13.20
C PHE A 261 -1.10 5.89 -13.49
N LEU A 262 -2.39 5.97 -13.17
CA LEU A 262 -3.21 7.17 -13.42
C LEU A 262 -3.01 8.27 -12.38
N PHE A 263 -2.54 7.91 -11.18
CA PHE A 263 -2.30 8.81 -10.04
C PHE A 263 -0.82 8.92 -9.66
N SER A 264 0.08 8.47 -10.53
CA SER A 264 1.48 8.89 -10.54
C SER A 264 1.60 10.30 -11.13
N THR A 265 2.51 11.11 -10.61
CA THR A 265 2.80 12.46 -11.10
C THR A 265 4.30 12.73 -11.09
N ASP A 266 4.77 13.51 -12.07
CA ASP A 266 6.17 13.95 -12.16
C ASP A 266 6.27 15.43 -11.74
N PHE A 267 7.13 15.74 -10.78
CA PHE A 267 7.37 17.09 -10.28
C PHE A 267 8.86 17.35 -10.08
N GLN A 268 9.39 18.37 -10.77
CA GLN A 268 10.79 18.83 -10.65
C GLN A 268 11.88 17.74 -10.77
N GLY A 269 11.62 16.68 -11.54
CA GLY A 269 12.58 15.57 -11.73
C GLY A 269 12.49 14.44 -10.69
N ALA A 270 11.51 14.52 -9.78
CA ALA A 270 11.04 13.41 -8.97
C ALA A 270 9.67 12.91 -9.48
N SER A 271 9.40 11.61 -9.33
CA SER A 271 8.12 10.98 -9.67
C SER A 271 7.47 10.43 -8.41
N GLY A 272 6.26 10.88 -8.07
CA GLY A 272 5.50 10.45 -6.89
C GLY A 272 4.24 9.67 -7.28
N GLY A 273 3.98 8.53 -6.66
CA GLY A 273 2.75 7.78 -6.90
C GLY A 273 2.58 6.54 -6.02
N PRO A 274 1.42 5.87 -6.07
CA PRO A 274 1.16 4.66 -5.28
C PRO A 274 2.13 3.52 -5.65
N GLU A 275 2.70 2.84 -4.65
CA GLU A 275 3.63 1.73 -4.88
C GLU A 275 2.95 0.59 -5.69
N PHE A 276 3.38 0.38 -6.93
CA PHE A 276 2.99 -0.79 -7.71
C PHE A 276 3.78 -2.04 -7.25
N GLY A 277 3.35 -2.60 -6.11
CA GLY A 277 3.99 -3.75 -5.47
C GLY A 277 3.08 -4.96 -5.29
N LEU A 278 3.68 -6.05 -4.81
CA LEU A 278 2.91 -7.23 -4.36
C LEU A 278 1.91 -6.84 -3.26
N SER A 279 2.26 -5.87 -2.40
CA SER A 279 1.42 -5.31 -1.34
C SER A 279 0.06 -4.84 -1.87
N LEU A 280 0.05 -4.05 -2.96
CA LEU A 280 -1.19 -3.54 -3.57
C LEU A 280 -2.08 -4.66 -4.10
N VAL A 281 -1.51 -5.62 -4.82
CA VAL A 281 -2.28 -6.76 -5.37
C VAL A 281 -2.80 -7.64 -4.23
N LEU A 282 -1.97 -7.91 -3.22
CA LEU A 282 -2.32 -8.73 -2.08
C LEU A 282 -3.43 -8.10 -1.24
N TRP A 283 -3.29 -6.84 -0.83
CA TRP A 283 -4.33 -6.14 -0.07
C TRP A 283 -5.59 -5.92 -0.90
N GLY A 284 -5.48 -5.49 -2.16
CA GLY A 284 -6.63 -5.32 -3.05
C GLY A 284 -7.44 -6.61 -3.22
N VAL A 285 -6.76 -7.76 -3.39
CA VAL A 285 -7.41 -9.07 -3.42
C VAL A 285 -8.01 -9.44 -2.07
N ILE A 286 -7.28 -9.30 -0.96
CA ILE A 286 -7.77 -9.66 0.38
C ILE A 286 -9.02 -8.87 0.74
N TYR A 287 -9.02 -7.54 0.58
CA TYR A 287 -10.17 -6.70 0.88
C TYR A 287 -11.38 -7.07 0.00
N ALA A 288 -11.23 -7.09 -1.32
CA ALA A 288 -12.34 -7.38 -2.23
C ALA A 288 -12.87 -8.82 -2.09
N PHE A 289 -12.01 -9.80 -1.83
CA PHE A 289 -12.40 -11.19 -1.61
C PHE A 289 -13.13 -11.37 -0.26
N VAL A 290 -12.55 -10.89 0.84
CA VAL A 290 -13.13 -11.06 2.18
C VAL A 290 -14.43 -10.27 2.33
N PHE A 291 -14.41 -8.96 2.04
CA PHE A 291 -15.58 -8.10 2.23
C PHE A 291 -16.65 -8.32 1.17
N GLY A 292 -16.28 -8.58 -0.08
CA GLY A 292 -17.22 -9.01 -1.12
C GLY A 292 -17.89 -10.35 -0.78
N GLY A 293 -17.12 -11.33 -0.29
CA GLY A 293 -17.62 -12.62 0.17
C GLY A 293 -18.58 -12.51 1.36
N ILE A 294 -18.26 -11.67 2.35
CA ILE A 294 -19.15 -11.37 3.49
C ILE A 294 -20.46 -10.75 3.01
N GLY A 295 -20.41 -9.74 2.15
CA GLY A 295 -21.60 -9.12 1.57
C GLY A 295 -22.47 -10.11 0.82
N GLY A 296 -21.85 -10.96 0.00
CA GLY A 296 -22.51 -12.05 -0.71
C GLY A 296 -23.19 -13.04 0.24
N TYR A 297 -22.49 -13.51 1.27
CA TYR A 297 -23.03 -14.42 2.29
C TYR A 297 -24.29 -13.84 2.97
N LEU A 298 -24.24 -12.57 3.37
CA LEU A 298 -25.38 -11.88 4.00
C LEU A 298 -26.60 -11.79 3.07
N ALA A 299 -26.40 -11.68 1.75
CA ALA A 299 -27.50 -11.68 0.77
C ALA A 299 -28.13 -13.06 0.52
N GLY A 300 -27.41 -14.15 0.82
CA GLY A 300 -27.90 -15.54 0.74
C GLY A 300 -28.43 -16.09 2.06
N ALA A 301 -28.38 -15.32 3.14
CA ALA A 301 -28.88 -15.69 4.47
C ALA A 301 -30.31 -15.18 4.74
N ARG A 302 -31.01 -14.69 3.70
CA ARG A 302 -32.36 -14.10 3.74
C ARG A 302 -33.37 -15.02 3.04
#